data_AF-A0A7S2Q4E2-F1
#
_entry.id   AF-A0A7S2Q4E2-F1
#
_cell.length_a   1.000
_cell.length_b   1.000
_cell.length_c   1.000
_cell.angle_alpha   90.00
_cell.angle_beta   90.00
_cell.angle_gamma   90.00
#
_symmetry.space_group_name_H-M   'P 1'
#
loop_
_entity.id
_entity.type
_entity.pdbx_description
1 polymer ?
#
loop_
_entity_poly.entity_id
_entity_poly.type
_entity_poly.pdbx_seq_one_letter_code
_entity_poly.pdbx_strand_id
1 'polypeptide(L)'
;VKKVSHSTSLDELTMADAQDPNDSCLRRLSQAPGLERFQHVVLVSSHQDHYVPYESARIEMTSQAETDPHFGGVYVEMVNALLGRIGPERLLRLDLNFHMPETRLDTVMGRAAHVQVTECDMLVQMFVHSYRWLFE
;
A
#
# COMPACT_ATOMS: atom_id res chain seq x y z
N VAL A 1 32.72 7.13 10.38
CA VAL A 1 31.54 7.38 9.51
C VAL A 1 30.82 6.05 9.33
N LYS A 2 29.66 5.85 9.97
CA LYS A 2 28.87 4.63 9.74
C LYS A 2 28.42 4.65 8.29
N LYS A 3 28.91 3.70 7.50
CA LYS A 3 28.48 3.48 6.11
C LYS A 3 26.99 3.16 6.18
N VAL A 4 26.14 4.07 5.72
CA VAL A 4 24.71 3.79 5.56
C VAL A 4 24.64 2.58 4.64
N SER A 5 24.09 1.45 5.12
CA SER A 5 23.87 0.31 4.24
C SER A 5 22.81 0.73 3.24
N HIS A 6 23.19 0.98 2.00
CA HIS A 6 22.24 1.09 0.90
C HIS A 6 21.39 -0.19 0.90
N SER A 7 20.12 -0.05 1.24
CA SER A 7 19.17 -1.16 1.24
C SER A 7 18.63 -1.30 -0.16
N THR A 8 18.93 -2.42 -0.82
CA THR A 8 18.39 -2.73 -2.15
C THR A 8 16.87 -2.60 -2.18
N SER A 9 16.19 -3.03 -1.12
CA SER A 9 14.73 -2.91 -1.05
C SER A 9 14.23 -1.47 -0.98
N LEU A 10 15.01 -0.52 -0.43
CA LEU A 10 14.63 0.89 -0.47
C LEU A 10 14.80 1.46 -1.88
N ASP A 11 15.87 1.07 -2.58
CA ASP A 11 16.07 1.45 -3.98
C ASP A 11 14.92 0.90 -4.85
N GLU A 12 14.51 -0.35 -4.66
CA GLU A 12 13.37 -0.97 -5.36
C GLU A 12 12.02 -0.31 -5.02
N LEU A 13 11.75 -0.01 -3.75
CA LEU A 13 10.52 0.66 -3.31
C LEU A 13 10.40 2.09 -3.85
N THR A 14 11.52 2.76 -4.08
CA THR A 14 11.59 4.11 -4.64
C THR A 14 11.82 4.11 -6.16
N MET A 15 11.83 2.93 -6.79
CA MET A 15 12.13 2.72 -8.22
C MET A 15 13.48 3.31 -8.67
N ALA A 16 14.43 3.47 -7.74
CA ALA A 16 15.78 3.93 -7.98
C ALA A 16 16.74 2.80 -8.39
N ASP A 17 16.26 1.56 -8.48
CA ASP A 17 17.01 0.38 -8.89
C ASP A 17 17.26 0.29 -10.42
N ALA A 18 16.63 1.19 -11.21
CA ALA A 18 16.79 1.29 -12.65
C ALA A 18 16.82 2.76 -13.12
N GLN A 19 17.44 3.02 -14.29
CA GLN A 19 17.41 4.36 -14.91
C GLN A 19 16.08 4.65 -15.61
N ASP A 20 15.51 3.64 -16.28
CA ASP A 20 14.16 3.69 -16.83
C ASP A 20 13.19 3.11 -15.79
N PRO A 21 12.19 3.87 -15.33
CA PRO A 21 11.19 3.37 -14.38
C PRO A 21 10.43 2.12 -14.88
N ASN A 22 10.36 1.89 -16.20
CA ASN A 22 9.77 0.68 -16.79
C ASN A 22 10.54 -0.60 -16.45
N ASP A 23 11.85 -0.49 -16.22
CA ASP A 23 12.72 -1.61 -15.92
C ASP A 23 12.86 -1.88 -14.41
N SER A 24 12.28 -1.01 -13.57
CA SER A 24 12.34 -1.12 -12.12
C SER A 24 11.73 -2.44 -11.61
N CYS A 25 12.24 -2.92 -10.47
CA CYS A 25 11.73 -4.10 -9.79
C CYS A 25 10.23 -4.00 -9.52
N LEU A 26 9.77 -2.86 -8.97
CA LEU A 26 8.37 -2.64 -8.62
C LEU A 26 7.45 -2.71 -9.86
N ARG A 27 7.87 -2.13 -10.99
CA ARG A 27 7.10 -2.17 -12.24
C ARG A 27 7.08 -3.57 -12.87
N ARG A 28 8.11 -4.39 -12.70
CA ARG A 28 8.08 -5.81 -13.11
C ARG A 28 7.16 -6.64 -12.22
N LEU A 29 7.23 -6.42 -10.91
CA LEU A 29 6.37 -7.10 -9.93
C LEU A 29 4.90 -6.78 -10.15
N SER A 30 4.54 -5.55 -10.51
CA SER A 30 3.15 -5.18 -10.80
C SER A 30 2.54 -5.97 -11.96
N GLN A 31 3.37 -6.50 -12.87
CA GLN A 31 2.93 -7.33 -14.00
C GLN A 31 2.98 -8.83 -13.69
N ALA A 32 3.63 -9.23 -12.60
CA ALA A 32 3.70 -10.62 -12.23
C ALA A 32 2.32 -11.11 -11.75
N PRO A 33 1.92 -12.36 -12.06
CA PRO A 33 0.71 -12.94 -11.50
C PRO A 33 0.80 -12.99 -9.96
N GLY A 34 -0.27 -12.65 -9.27
CA GLY A 34 -0.26 -12.56 -7.81
C GLY A 34 -1.65 -12.36 -7.22
N LEU A 35 -2.17 -11.12 -7.29
CA LEU A 35 -3.41 -10.74 -6.60
C LEU A 35 -4.63 -11.53 -7.07
N GLU A 36 -4.65 -12.00 -8.32
CA GLU A 36 -5.75 -12.82 -8.85
C GLU A 36 -5.91 -14.18 -8.18
N ARG A 37 -4.87 -14.66 -7.49
CA ARG A 37 -4.86 -15.95 -6.80
C ARG A 37 -5.66 -15.92 -5.50
N PHE A 38 -5.98 -14.72 -4.99
CA PHE A 38 -6.76 -14.55 -3.78
C PHE A 38 -8.25 -14.50 -4.10
N GLN A 39 -9.06 -15.14 -3.25
CA GLN A 39 -10.52 -15.07 -3.33
C GLN A 39 -11.01 -13.64 -3.06
N HIS A 40 -10.42 -12.98 -2.07
CA HIS A 40 -10.67 -11.59 -1.72
C HIS A 40 -9.35 -10.87 -1.47
N VAL A 41 -9.26 -9.61 -1.91
CA VAL A 41 -8.14 -8.70 -1.66
C VAL A 41 -8.66 -7.53 -0.85
N VAL A 42 -8.18 -7.40 0.38
CA VAL A 42 -8.52 -6.30 1.28
C VAL A 42 -7.35 -5.36 1.39
N LEU A 43 -7.55 -4.11 0.97
CA LEU A 43 -6.58 -3.04 1.08
C LEU A 43 -6.98 -2.17 2.26
N VAL A 44 -6.10 -2.09 3.25
CA VAL A 44 -6.33 -1.35 4.48
C VAL A 44 -5.44 -0.11 4.47
N SER A 45 -6.05 1.06 4.68
CA SER A 45 -5.36 2.34 4.65
C SER A 45 -5.75 3.19 5.86
N SER A 46 -4.92 4.18 6.18
CA SER A 46 -5.26 5.23 7.14
C SER A 46 -4.62 6.53 6.71
N HIS A 47 -5.36 7.64 6.75
CA HIS A 47 -4.78 8.97 6.54
C HIS A 47 -3.77 9.38 7.64
N GLN A 48 -3.73 8.63 8.75
CA GLN A 48 -2.77 8.81 9.84
C GLN A 48 -1.45 8.04 9.58
N ASP A 49 -1.39 7.20 8.54
CA ASP A 49 -0.17 6.55 8.10
C ASP A 49 0.66 7.53 7.26
N HIS A 50 1.85 7.87 7.75
CA HIS A 50 2.82 8.71 7.03
C HIS A 50 4.05 7.92 6.56
N TYR A 51 4.01 6.59 6.69
CA TYR A 51 5.08 5.70 6.24
C TYR A 51 4.91 5.31 4.77
N VAL A 52 3.67 5.11 4.33
CA VAL A 52 3.32 4.88 2.92
C VAL A 52 2.30 5.93 2.45
N PRO A 53 2.37 6.41 1.19
CA PRO A 53 1.34 7.27 0.64
C PRO A 53 -0.04 6.61 0.71
N TYR A 54 -1.06 7.36 1.10
CA TYR A 54 -2.40 6.85 1.35
C TYR A 54 -2.99 6.12 0.13
N GLU A 55 -2.84 6.70 -1.06
CA GLU A 55 -3.39 6.16 -2.31
C GLU A 55 -2.58 4.96 -2.80
N SER A 56 -1.29 4.88 -2.43
CA SER A 56 -0.45 3.70 -2.69
C SER A 56 -0.94 2.48 -1.90
N ALA A 57 -1.27 2.65 -0.61
CA ALA A 57 -1.84 1.58 0.21
C ALA A 57 -3.18 1.04 -0.34
N ARG A 58 -3.86 1.83 -1.17
CA ARG A 58 -5.17 1.53 -1.77
C ARG A 58 -5.10 1.08 -3.22
N ILE A 59 -3.90 1.05 -3.82
CA ILE A 59 -3.67 0.82 -5.25
C ILE A 59 -4.69 1.67 -6.03
N GLU A 60 -4.72 2.98 -5.76
CA GLU A 60 -5.74 3.89 -6.25
C GLU A 60 -5.16 4.85 -7.28
N MET A 61 -5.86 5.05 -8.41
CA MET A 61 -5.42 6.02 -9.42
C MET A 61 -5.63 7.44 -8.91
N THR A 62 -4.63 8.32 -9.06
CA THR A 62 -4.76 9.73 -8.69
C THR A 62 -4.39 10.63 -9.85
N SER A 63 -5.09 11.75 -9.99
CA SER A 63 -4.78 12.76 -11.03
C SER A 63 -3.39 13.37 -10.83
N GLN A 64 -2.89 13.41 -9.59
CA GLN A 64 -1.55 13.90 -9.30
C GLN A 64 -0.47 12.92 -9.81
N ALA A 65 -0.62 11.63 -9.51
CA ALA A 65 0.34 10.64 -9.99
C ALA A 65 0.27 10.48 -11.52
N GLU A 66 -0.92 10.53 -12.11
CA GLU A 66 -1.11 10.43 -13.56
C GLU A 66 -0.43 11.57 -14.33
N THR A 67 -0.41 12.78 -13.76
CA THR A 67 0.22 13.95 -14.39
C THR A 67 1.72 14.07 -14.11
N ASP A 68 2.32 13.13 -13.36
CA ASP A 68 3.75 13.13 -13.12
C ASP A 68 4.51 12.87 -14.44
N PRO A 69 5.40 13.79 -14.87
CA PRO A 69 6.06 13.70 -16.16
C PRO A 69 7.09 12.56 -16.24
N HIS A 70 7.55 12.05 -15.10
CA HIS A 70 8.59 11.03 -15.04
C HIS A 70 8.03 9.64 -14.72
N PHE A 71 7.11 9.56 -13.75
CA PHE A 71 6.56 8.30 -13.25
C PHE A 71 5.11 8.04 -13.64
N GLY A 72 4.37 9.04 -14.17
CA GLY A 72 2.92 8.94 -14.30
C GLY A 72 2.46 7.81 -15.22
N GLY A 73 3.09 7.64 -16.38
CA GLY A 73 2.78 6.52 -17.28
C GLY A 73 3.01 5.16 -16.60
N VAL A 74 4.15 5.01 -15.92
CA VAL A 74 4.50 3.76 -15.22
C VAL A 74 3.54 3.50 -14.05
N TYR A 75 3.18 4.53 -13.29
CA TYR A 75 2.21 4.43 -12.21
C TYR A 75 0.84 3.94 -12.71
N VAL A 76 0.33 4.55 -13.79
CA VAL A 76 -0.94 4.17 -14.41
C VAL A 76 -0.93 2.71 -14.83
N GLU A 77 0.16 2.26 -15.46
CA GLU A 77 0.32 0.88 -15.89
C GLU A 77 0.40 -0.10 -14.70
N MET A 78 1.07 0.26 -13.61
CA MET A 78 1.14 -0.58 -12.40
C MET A 78 -0.24 -0.75 -11.76
N VAL A 79 -0.97 0.35 -11.56
CA VAL A 79 -2.32 0.31 -10.97
C VAL A 79 -3.27 -0.52 -11.83
N ASN A 80 -3.26 -0.29 -13.15
CA ASN A 80 -4.10 -1.05 -14.08
C ASN A 80 -3.73 -2.54 -14.13
N ALA A 81 -2.45 -2.89 -14.07
CA ALA A 81 -2.03 -4.28 -14.08
C ALA A 81 -2.42 -5.02 -12.80
N LEU A 82 -2.31 -4.36 -11.64
CA LEU A 82 -2.69 -4.94 -10.34
C LEU A 82 -4.22 -5.09 -10.23
N LEU A 83 -4.97 -4.02 -10.51
CA LEU A 83 -6.42 -4.02 -10.37
C LEU A 83 -7.15 -4.77 -11.49
N GLY A 84 -6.62 -4.74 -12.72
CA GLY A 84 -7.25 -5.39 -13.89
C GLY A 84 -7.35 -6.92 -13.77
N ARG A 85 -6.70 -7.50 -12.76
CA ARG A 85 -6.71 -8.95 -12.46
C ARG A 85 -7.66 -9.31 -11.32
N ILE A 86 -8.27 -8.32 -10.67
CA ILE A 86 -9.16 -8.47 -9.53
C ILE A 86 -10.55 -8.02 -9.96
N GLY A 87 -11.56 -8.86 -9.73
CA GLY A 87 -12.95 -8.46 -9.97
C GLY A 87 -13.39 -7.46 -8.90
N PRO A 88 -14.24 -6.46 -9.21
CA PRO A 88 -14.69 -5.46 -8.24
C PRO A 88 -15.37 -6.08 -7.01
N GLU A 89 -16.02 -7.24 -7.16
CA GLU A 89 -16.63 -8.01 -6.08
C GLU A 89 -15.62 -8.67 -5.12
N ARG A 90 -14.35 -8.78 -5.55
CA ARG A 90 -13.25 -9.37 -4.77
C ARG A 90 -12.36 -8.33 -4.11
N LEU A 91 -12.56 -7.05 -4.40
CA LEU A 91 -11.74 -5.96 -3.87
C LEU A 91 -12.49 -5.15 -2.81
N LEU A 92 -11.95 -5.13 -1.59
CA LEU A 92 -12.45 -4.30 -0.50
C LEU A 92 -11.37 -3.27 -0.10
N ARG A 93 -11.75 -2.00 -0.02
CA ARG A 93 -10.88 -0.93 0.50
C ARG A 93 -11.44 -0.42 1.82
N LEU A 94 -10.68 -0.58 2.90
CA LEU A 94 -11.05 -0.13 4.24
C LEU A 94 -10.17 1.03 4.66
N ASP A 95 -10.81 2.14 5.04
CA ASP A 95 -10.14 3.27 5.64
C ASP A 95 -10.31 3.22 7.17
N LEU A 96 -9.20 3.33 7.88
CA LEU A 96 -9.13 3.24 9.33
C LEU A 96 -8.78 4.58 9.94
N ASN A 97 -9.54 4.95 10.96
CA ASN A 97 -9.27 6.10 11.80
C ASN A 97 -9.03 5.60 13.23
N PHE A 98 -7.80 5.70 13.68
CA PHE A 98 -7.38 5.31 15.00
C PHE A 98 -7.52 6.48 15.97
N HIS A 99 -8.12 6.20 17.13
CA HIS A 99 -8.08 7.15 18.23
C HIS A 99 -6.70 7.09 18.89
N MET A 100 -5.85 8.08 18.59
CA MET A 100 -4.52 8.19 19.15
C MET A 100 -4.45 9.33 20.16
N PRO A 101 -4.13 9.07 21.44
CA PRO A 101 -3.97 10.14 22.42
C PRO A 101 -2.73 10.98 22.10
N GLU A 102 -2.89 12.31 22.04
CA GLU A 102 -1.91 13.32 21.60
C GLU A 102 -0.59 13.37 22.41
N THR A 103 -0.45 12.56 23.47
CA THR A 103 0.58 12.71 24.50
C THR A 103 1.82 11.85 24.32
N ARG A 104 1.92 11.03 23.26
CA ARG A 104 3.14 10.26 22.97
C ARG A 104 3.93 10.87 21.82
N LEU A 105 5.24 11.00 21.98
CA LEU A 105 6.14 11.42 20.88
C LEU A 105 6.07 10.46 19.67
N ASP A 106 5.60 9.22 19.89
CA ASP A 106 5.37 8.20 18.86
C ASP A 106 4.19 8.55 17.92
N THR A 107 3.24 9.35 18.39
CA THR A 107 2.12 9.90 17.61
C THR A 107 2.57 10.95 16.58
N VAL A 108 3.79 11.48 16.72
CA VAL A 108 4.34 12.54 15.87
C VAL A 108 4.88 12.01 14.53
N MET A 109 5.04 10.69 14.35
CA MET A 109 5.74 10.14 13.17
C MET A 109 4.86 9.40 12.15
N GLY A 110 3.54 9.29 12.34
CA GLY A 110 2.65 8.50 11.45
C GLY A 110 2.92 6.98 11.42
N ARG A 111 4.08 6.55 11.89
CA ARG A 111 4.45 5.14 12.11
C ARG A 111 3.51 4.43 13.09
N ALA A 112 2.94 5.15 14.05
CA ALA A 112 1.99 4.58 14.99
C ALA A 112 0.79 3.97 14.26
N ALA A 113 0.27 4.63 13.21
CA ALA A 113 -0.90 4.15 12.49
C ALA A 113 -0.53 2.93 11.65
N HIS A 114 0.63 2.98 11.00
CA HIS A 114 1.18 1.86 10.24
C HIS A 114 1.31 0.58 11.10
N VAL A 115 1.87 0.69 12.31
CA VAL A 115 1.98 -0.43 13.25
C VAL A 115 0.60 -0.90 13.71
N GLN A 116 -0.30 0.04 14.02
CA GLN A 116 -1.63 -0.28 14.55
C GLN A 116 -2.53 -0.99 13.53
N VAL A 117 -2.37 -0.76 12.22
CA VAL A 117 -3.04 -1.56 11.18
C VAL A 117 -2.74 -3.05 11.36
N THR A 118 -1.53 -3.40 11.80
CA THR A 118 -1.09 -4.80 11.94
C THR A 118 -1.34 -5.36 13.34
N GLU A 119 -1.25 -4.53 14.38
CA GLU A 119 -1.28 -4.97 15.79
C GLU A 119 -2.62 -4.72 16.51
N CYS A 120 -3.63 -4.19 15.82
CA CYS A 120 -4.92 -3.87 16.45
C CYS A 120 -5.82 -5.12 16.55
N ASP A 121 -5.89 -5.73 17.73
CA ASP A 121 -6.82 -6.84 18.01
C ASP A 121 -8.28 -6.50 17.67
N MET A 122 -8.69 -5.25 17.89
CA MET A 122 -10.04 -4.79 17.55
C MET A 122 -10.28 -4.83 16.04
N LEU A 123 -9.26 -4.58 15.22
CA LEU A 123 -9.35 -4.72 13.76
C LEU A 123 -9.55 -6.17 13.36
N VAL A 124 -8.80 -7.09 13.97
CA VAL A 124 -8.95 -8.53 13.75
C VAL A 124 -10.35 -9.00 14.14
N GLN A 125 -10.84 -8.60 15.32
CA GLN A 125 -12.20 -8.89 15.77
C GLN A 125 -13.24 -8.33 14.80
N MET A 126 -13.06 -7.10 14.34
CA MET A 126 -13.94 -6.46 13.36
C MET A 126 -13.98 -7.25 12.05
N PHE A 127 -12.85 -7.74 11.53
CA PHE A 127 -12.82 -8.59 10.33
C PHE A 127 -13.60 -9.90 10.55
N VAL A 128 -13.34 -10.60 11.65
CA VAL A 128 -13.98 -11.90 11.94
C VAL A 128 -15.49 -11.74 12.16
N HIS A 129 -15.93 -10.68 12.83
CA HIS A 129 -17.34 -10.47 13.17
C HIS A 129 -18.14 -9.79 12.05
N SER A 130 -17.61 -8.72 11.47
CA SER A 130 -18.34 -7.86 10.52
C SER A 130 -18.10 -8.23 9.06
N TYR A 131 -17.00 -8.93 8.77
CA TYR A 131 -16.61 -9.32 7.41
C TYR A 131 -16.36 -10.83 7.30
N ARG A 132 -17.17 -11.62 8.02
CA ARG A 132 -17.06 -13.10 8.05
C ARG A 132 -16.99 -13.73 6.65
N TRP A 133 -17.72 -13.19 5.69
CA TRP A 133 -17.75 -13.64 4.29
C TRP A 133 -16.38 -13.60 3.59
N LEU A 134 -15.40 -12.83 4.10
CA LEU A 134 -14.02 -12.85 3.59
C LEU A 134 -13.30 -14.18 3.84
N PHE A 135 -13.80 -15.00 4.77
CA PHE A 135 -13.17 -16.22 5.25
C PHE A 135 -13.98 -17.49 4.92
N GLU A 136 -15.06 -17.37 4.16
CA GLU A 136 -15.94 -18.46 3.73
C GLU A 136 -15.65 -18.87 2.27
#